data_AF-A0A2W5FLT1-F1
#
_entry.id   AF-A0A2W5FLT1-F1
#
_cell.length_a   1.000
_cell.length_b   1.000
_cell.length_c   1.000
_cell.angle_alpha   90.00
_cell.angle_beta   90.00
_cell.angle_gamma   90.00
#
_symmetry.space_group_name_H-M   'P 1'
#
loop_
_entity.id
_entity.type
_entity.pdbx_description
1 polymer ?
#
loop_
_entity_poly.entity_id
_entity_poly.type
_entity_poly.pdbx_seq_one_letter_code
_entity_poly.pdbx_strand_id
1 'polypeptide(L)' 'MKAETINWHELPQDGLPDARTTVLISTAHAGVDSGYYDGEEWRWAESGGIVGEPVQAWADRPAGVTC' A
#
# COMPACT_ATOMS: atom_id res chain seq x y z
N MET A 1 14.51 1.11 20.97
CA MET A 1 13.56 1.16 19.85
C MET A 1 14.31 0.69 18.61
N LYS A 2 13.83 -0.32 17.89
CA LYS A 2 14.36 -0.63 16.57
C LYS A 2 13.63 0.24 15.55
N ALA A 3 14.37 0.88 14.66
CA ALA A 3 13.82 1.56 13.50
C ALA A 3 14.00 0.64 12.29
N GLU A 4 12.92 0.42 11.55
CA GLU A 4 12.96 -0.28 10.26
C GLU A 4 12.82 0.76 9.14
N THR A 5 13.62 0.61 8.10
CA THR A 5 13.55 1.47 6.93
C THR A 5 12.45 0.94 6.01
N ILE A 6 11.49 1.80 5.67
CA ILE A 6 10.46 1.51 4.68
C ILE A 6 10.99 1.92 3.31
N ASN A 7 11.05 0.97 2.38
CA ASN A 7 11.41 1.24 0.98
C ASN A 7 10.12 1.42 0.18
N TRP A 8 9.98 2.59 -0.45
CA TRP A 8 8.82 2.93 -1.27
C TRP A 8 9.08 2.61 -2.74
N HIS A 9 8.06 2.08 -3.40
CA HIS A 9 7.96 1.78 -4.81
C HIS A 9 7.04 2.81 -5.47
N GLU A 10 7.58 3.65 -6.36
CA GLU A 10 6.84 4.73 -7.02
C GLU A 10 6.11 4.20 -8.25
N LEU A 11 4.82 4.54 -8.37
CA LEU A 11 3.99 4.13 -9.49
C LEU A 11 4.01 5.17 -10.61
N PRO A 12 3.92 4.74 -11.89
CA PRO A 12 3.74 3.35 -12.35
C PRO A 12 5.06 2.58 -12.59
N GLN A 13 6.22 3.15 -12.28
CA GLN A 13 7.52 2.66 -12.75
C GLN A 13 7.99 1.37 -12.03
N ASP A 14 7.72 1.25 -10.72
CA ASP A 14 8.24 0.15 -9.90
C ASP A 14 7.34 -1.10 -9.88
N GLY A 15 6.31 -1.13 -10.74
CA GLY A 15 5.36 -2.24 -10.82
C GLY A 15 4.39 -2.30 -9.65
N LEU A 16 3.50 -3.30 -9.67
CA LEU A 16 2.44 -3.48 -8.70
C LEU A 16 2.78 -4.63 -7.74
N PRO A 17 2.33 -4.57 -6.47
CA PRO A 17 2.53 -5.67 -5.53
C PRO A 17 1.71 -6.90 -5.93
N ASP A 18 2.04 -8.05 -5.33
CA ASP A 18 1.22 -9.25 -5.47
C ASP A 18 -0.18 -9.03 -4.89
N ALA A 19 -1.20 -9.52 -5.58
CA ALA A 19 -2.60 -9.24 -5.24
C ALA A 19 -3.06 -9.84 -3.90
N ARG A 20 -2.29 -10.75 -3.32
CA ARG A 20 -2.56 -11.34 -2.00
C ARG A 20 -1.79 -10.64 -0.88
N THR A 21 -1.04 -9.59 -1.20
CA THR A 21 -0.18 -8.89 -0.24
C THR A 21 -0.81 -7.56 0.16
N THR A 22 -1.04 -7.40 1.47
CA THR A 22 -1.37 -6.09 2.04
C THR A 22 -0.10 -5.29 2.23
N VAL A 23 -0.04 -4.14 1.56
CA VAL A 23 1.07 -3.19 1.56
C VAL A 23 0.63 -1.87 2.20
N LEU A 24 1.59 -1.00 2.49
CA LEU A 24 1.32 0.42 2.68
C LEU A 24 1.15 1.07 1.32
N ILE A 25 0.17 1.96 1.19
CA ILE A 25 -0.09 2.77 0.01
C ILE A 25 -0.05 4.24 0.40
N SER A 26 0.51 5.07 -0.47
CA SER A 26 0.50 6.53 -0.34
C SER A 26 -0.46 7.11 -1.37
N THR A 27 -1.50 7.81 -0.93
CA THR A 27 -2.40 8.56 -1.81
C THR A 27 -2.13 10.05 -1.71
N ALA A 28 -2.54 10.78 -2.75
CA ALA A 28 -2.31 12.22 -2.83
C ALA A 28 -2.99 13.04 -1.71
N HIS A 29 -4.11 12.57 -1.13
CA HIS A 29 -4.86 13.35 -0.14
C HIS A 29 -5.05 12.64 1.21
N ALA A 30 -5.13 11.31 1.25
CA ALA A 30 -5.31 10.56 2.51
C ALA A 30 -3.98 10.24 3.23
N GLY A 31 -2.84 10.41 2.56
CA GLY A 31 -1.53 10.07 3.12
C GLY A 31 -1.22 8.58 3.02
N VAL A 32 -0.60 8.01 4.06
CA VAL A 32 -0.15 6.61 4.08
C VAL A 32 -1.14 5.73 4.85
N ASP A 33 -1.66 4.69 4.21
CA ASP A 33 -2.56 3.70 4.82
C ASP A 33 -2.30 2.29 4.28
N SER A 34 -2.98 1.27 4.80
CA SER A 34 -2.89 -0.11 4.33
C SER A 34 -3.86 -0.40 3.19
N GLY A 35 -3.35 -1.04 2.13
CA GLY A 35 -4.15 -1.44 0.97
C GLY A 35 -3.56 -2.64 0.25
N TYR A 36 -4.25 -3.10 -0.79
CA TYR A 36 -3.77 -4.14 -1.70
C TYR A 36 -4.29 -3.87 -3.10
N TYR A 37 -3.57 -4.35 -4.11
CA TYR A 37 -4.01 -4.28 -5.50
C TYR A 37 -4.67 -5.61 -5.88
N ASP A 38 -5.96 -5.64 -6.21
CA ASP A 38 -6.68 -6.92 -6.42
C ASP A 38 -6.41 -7.59 -7.79
N GLY A 39 -5.59 -6.96 -8.64
CA GLY A 39 -5.36 -7.35 -10.03
C GLY A 39 -5.95 -6.34 -11.03
N GLU A 40 -6.95 -5.57 -10.60
CA GLU A 40 -7.66 -4.59 -11.41
C GLU A 40 -7.62 -3.20 -10.78
N GLU A 41 -7.83 -3.11 -9.47
CA GLU A 41 -7.96 -1.85 -8.72
C GLU A 41 -7.27 -1.91 -7.35
N TRP A 42 -6.93 -0.75 -6.81
CA TRP A 42 -6.49 -0.62 -5.44
C TRP A 42 -7.67 -0.68 -4.47
N ARG A 43 -7.50 -1.43 -3.37
CA ARG A 43 -8.50 -1.64 -2.32
C ARG A 43 -7.94 -1.27 -0.96
N TRP A 44 -8.74 -0.62 -0.14
CA TRP A 44 -8.41 -0.37 1.27
C TRP A 44 -8.41 -1.69 2.04
N ALA A 45 -7.37 -1.94 2.83
CA ALA A 45 -7.26 -3.19 3.59
C ALA A 45 -8.31 -3.32 4.70
N GLU A 46 -8.72 -2.19 5.30
CA GLU A 46 -9.71 -2.17 6.39
C GLU A 46 -11.12 -2.51 5.90
N SER A 47 -11.54 -1.91 4.79
CA SER A 47 -12.94 -1.99 4.31
C SER A 47 -13.15 -2.88 3.09
N GLY A 48 -12.09 -3.19 2.34
CA GLY A 48 -12.17 -3.80 1.01
C GLY A 48 -12.76 -2.85 -0.05
N GLY A 49 -13.04 -1.60 0.31
CA GLY A 49 -13.54 -0.58 -0.63
C GLY A 49 -12.50 -0.16 -1.64
N ILE A 50 -12.94 0.33 -2.80
CA ILE A 50 -12.04 0.88 -3.84
C ILE A 50 -11.36 2.12 -3.29
N VAL A 51 -10.06 2.21 -3.52
CA VAL A 51 -9.29 3.44 -3.29
C VAL A 51 -9.69 4.44 -4.38
N GLY A 52 -10.58 5.38 -4.04
CA GLY A 52 -11.09 6.38 -4.98
C GLY A 52 -10.08 7.46 -5.37
N GLU A 53 -8.86 7.40 -4.84
CA GLU A 53 -7.79 8.36 -5.07
C GLU A 53 -6.61 7.71 -5.80
N PRO A 54 -5.83 8.48 -6.58
CA PRO A 54 -4.64 7.93 -7.21
C PRO A 54 -3.60 7.54 -6.15
N VAL A 55 -3.22 6.26 -6.16
CA VAL A 55 -2.09 5.73 -5.39
C VAL A 55 -0.80 6.12 -6.11
N GLN A 56 0.09 6.82 -5.39
CA GLN A 56 1.34 7.34 -5.93
C GLN A 56 2.51 6.37 -5.70
N ALA A 57 2.51 5.69 -4.57
CA ALA A 57 3.55 4.75 -4.20
C ALA A 57 3.00 3.67 -3.26
N TRP A 58 3.69 2.55 -3.18
CA TRP A 58 3.42 1.50 -2.21
C TRP A 58 4.71 1.03 -1.54
N ALA A 59 4.60 0.40 -0.38
CA ALA A 59 5.73 -0.16 0.33
C ALA A 59 5.33 -1.42 1.10
N ASP A 60 6.23 -2.38 1.24
CA ASP A 60 6.00 -3.54 2.08
C ASP A 60 5.69 -3.14 3.52
N ARG A 61 4.72 -3.83 4.15
CA ARG A 61 4.46 -3.65 5.58
C ARG A 61 5.64 -4.22 6.38
N PRO A 62 6.20 -3.47 7.35
CA PRO A 62 7.22 -4.01 8.24
C PRO A 62 6.66 -5.19 9.04
N ALA A 63 7.48 -6.25 9.17
CA ALA A 63 7.08 -7.47 9.84
C ALA A 63 6.84 -7.21 11.33
N GLY A 64 5.63 -7.53 11.83
CA GLY A 64 5.28 -7.42 13.24
C GLY A 64 4.30 -6.30 13.60
N VAL A 65 3.82 -5.52 12.63
CA VAL A 65 2.64 -4.67 12.84
C VAL A 65 1.40 -5.54 12.66
N THR A 66 0.92 -6.18 13.73
CA THR A 66 -0.42 -6.77 13.77
C THR A 66 -1.42 -5.67 14.11
N CYS A 67 -2.45 -5.50 13.27
CA CYS A 67 -3.62 -4.69 13.60
C CYS A 67 -4.47 -5.39 14.67
#